data_AF-A0A520CF20-F1
#
_entry.id   AF-A0A520CF20-F1
#
_cell.length_a   1.000
_cell.length_b   1.000
_cell.length_c   1.000
_cell.angle_alpha   90.00
_cell.angle_beta   90.00
_cell.angle_gamma   90.00
#
_symmetry.space_group_name_H-M   'P 1'
#
loop_
_entity.id
_entity.type
_entity.pdbx_description
1 polymer ?
#
loop_
_entity_poly.entity_id
_entity_poly.type
_entity_poly.pdbx_seq_one_letter_code
_entity_poly.pdbx_strand_id
1 'polypeptide(L)'
;VTAFDAVFDSNSKFEELREVYFDLLMVNFFSSDVQKLEEDYLESEEWANIEEETIDRGTELLNLLLYIKECHDEDLDPELGDFLKEFLLVEDDEFQDEFEIYEELISNQQLAESSIEEICKTSSTLNISEEMKELFVPFMAFFLDSEGSATTTKELEQFSSNKPFDTASYVLITTINN
;
A
#
# COMPACT_ATOMS: atom_id res chain seq x y z
N VAL A 1 -7.87 4.03 18.26
CA VAL A 1 -8.22 5.14 17.34
C VAL A 1 -8.01 6.52 17.97
N THR A 2 -8.75 6.92 19.01
CA THR A 2 -8.72 8.30 19.56
C THR A 2 -7.35 8.86 19.99
N ALA A 3 -6.49 8.03 20.60
CA ALA A 3 -5.16 8.48 21.02
C ALA A 3 -4.21 8.73 19.84
N PHE A 4 -4.38 7.96 18.76
CA PHE A 4 -3.64 8.11 17.51
C PHE A 4 -4.06 9.41 16.82
N ASP A 5 -5.36 9.62 16.63
CA ASP A 5 -5.88 10.81 15.96
C ASP A 5 -5.50 12.10 16.71
N ALA A 6 -5.52 12.08 18.05
CA ALA A 6 -5.13 13.23 18.86
C ALA A 6 -3.67 13.69 18.64
N VAL A 7 -2.77 12.78 18.28
CA VAL A 7 -1.38 13.13 17.95
C VAL A 7 -1.31 13.90 16.64
N PHE A 8 -2.05 13.47 15.61
CA PHE A 8 -2.10 14.14 14.32
C PHE A 8 -2.88 15.46 14.39
N ASP A 9 -3.99 15.50 15.13
CA ASP A 9 -4.75 16.73 15.39
C ASP A 9 -3.89 17.82 16.05
N SER A 10 -2.95 17.41 16.90
CA SER A 10 -2.00 18.32 17.57
C SER A 10 -0.82 18.73 16.67
N ASN A 11 -0.65 18.08 15.51
CA ASN A 11 0.47 18.28 14.59
C ASN A 11 0.00 18.29 13.12
N SER A 12 -0.81 19.28 12.75
CA SER A 12 -1.42 19.40 11.42
C SER A 12 -0.46 19.38 10.21
N LYS A 13 0.85 19.50 10.44
CA LYS A 13 1.88 19.36 9.39
C LYS A 13 2.09 17.93 8.91
N PHE A 14 1.60 16.95 9.67
CA PHE A 14 1.75 15.52 9.36
C PHE A 14 0.42 14.88 8.95
N GLU A 15 -0.60 15.69 8.64
CA GLU A 15 -1.94 15.18 8.30
C GLU A 15 -1.90 14.18 7.14
N GLU A 16 -1.12 14.48 6.11
CA GLU A 16 -0.92 13.63 4.92
C GLU A 16 -0.29 12.26 5.26
N LEU A 17 0.31 12.11 6.44
CA LEU A 17 0.91 10.85 6.90
C LEU A 17 0.01 10.07 7.86
N ARG A 18 -1.17 10.61 8.21
CA ARG A 18 -2.07 10.00 9.21
C ARG A 18 -2.43 8.58 8.81
N GLU A 19 -2.97 8.38 7.62
CA GLU A 19 -3.40 7.03 7.21
C GLU A 19 -2.20 6.12 6.89
N VAL A 20 -1.10 6.65 6.33
CA VAL A 20 0.15 5.88 6.17
C VAL A 20 0.66 5.32 7.50
N TYR A 21 0.60 6.10 8.59
CA TYR A 21 0.98 5.61 9.91
C TYR A 21 -0.04 4.63 10.50
N PHE A 22 -1.32 4.78 10.17
CA PHE A 22 -2.33 3.79 10.53
C PHE A 22 -2.02 2.44 9.87
N ASP A 23 -1.70 2.43 8.57
CA ASP A 23 -1.30 1.23 7.83
C ASP A 23 -0.11 0.54 8.48
N LEU A 24 0.93 1.29 8.84
CA LEU A 24 2.11 0.75 9.51
C LEU A 24 1.81 0.16 10.89
N LEU A 25 0.86 0.74 11.63
CA LEU A 25 0.42 0.18 12.92
C LEU A 25 -0.33 -1.14 12.72
N MET A 26 -1.18 -1.22 11.69
CA MET A 26 -1.90 -2.45 11.34
C MET A 26 -0.94 -3.55 10.91
N VAL A 27 0.02 -3.26 10.03
CA VAL A 27 1.06 -4.21 9.61
C VAL A 27 1.87 -4.70 10.82
N ASN A 28 2.27 -3.78 11.72
CA ASN A 28 3.00 -4.16 12.94
C ASN A 28 2.14 -5.06 13.85
N PHE A 29 0.85 -4.75 14.01
CA PHE A 29 -0.07 -5.56 14.80
C PHE A 29 -0.16 -6.99 14.25
N PHE A 30 -0.43 -7.15 12.95
CA PHE A 30 -0.51 -8.47 12.32
C PHE A 30 0.82 -9.21 12.29
N SER A 31 1.95 -8.50 12.26
CA SER A 31 3.28 -9.11 12.18
C SER A 31 3.84 -9.58 13.52
N SER A 32 3.58 -8.83 14.59
CA SER A 32 4.27 -9.04 15.87
C SER A 32 3.34 -9.29 17.05
N ASP A 33 2.13 -8.75 17.04
CA ASP A 33 1.28 -8.73 18.22
C ASP A 33 0.22 -9.82 18.17
N VAL A 34 -0.34 -10.14 17.00
CA VAL A 34 -1.24 -11.30 16.83
C VAL A 34 -0.59 -12.60 17.30
N GLN A 35 0.71 -12.81 17.04
CA GLN A 35 1.43 -14.01 17.50
C GLN A 35 1.56 -14.12 19.04
N LYS A 36 1.35 -13.02 19.77
CA LYS A 36 1.42 -12.97 21.23
C LYS A 36 0.03 -13.06 21.89
N LEU A 37 -1.03 -12.99 21.09
CA LEU A 37 -2.41 -13.08 21.54
C LEU A 37 -2.88 -14.54 21.58
N GLU A 38 -4.07 -14.76 22.14
CA GLU A 38 -4.71 -16.07 22.13
C GLU A 38 -5.03 -16.50 20.69
N GLU A 39 -4.98 -17.81 20.40
CA GLU A 39 -5.13 -18.36 19.03
C GLU A 39 -6.46 -17.94 18.36
N ASP A 40 -7.49 -17.64 19.14
CA ASP A 40 -8.83 -17.23 18.73
C ASP A 40 -9.09 -15.72 18.89
N TYR A 41 -8.06 -14.89 19.15
CA TYR A 41 -8.26 -13.46 19.36
C TYR A 41 -8.93 -12.78 18.15
N LEU A 42 -8.56 -13.16 16.93
CA LEU A 42 -9.17 -12.62 15.70
C LEU A 42 -10.61 -13.11 15.49
N GLU A 43 -11.05 -14.14 16.21
CA GLU A 43 -12.44 -14.61 16.23
C GLU A 43 -13.26 -13.96 17.36
N SER A 44 -12.64 -13.10 18.18
CA SER A 44 -13.27 -12.52 19.37
C SER A 44 -14.23 -11.37 19.03
N GLU A 45 -15.22 -11.15 19.91
CA GLU A 45 -16.08 -9.96 19.85
C GLU A 45 -15.28 -8.66 19.98
N GLU A 46 -14.16 -8.69 20.71
CA GLU A 46 -13.28 -7.52 20.84
C GLU A 46 -12.70 -7.13 19.48
N TRP A 47 -12.15 -8.09 18.73
CA TRP A 47 -11.63 -7.84 17.40
C TRP A 47 -12.70 -7.40 16.42
N ALA A 48 -13.86 -8.06 16.40
CA ALA A 48 -14.97 -7.68 15.53
C ALA A 48 -15.44 -6.23 15.76
N ASN A 49 -15.42 -5.74 17.02
CA ASN A 49 -15.74 -4.35 17.31
C ASN A 49 -14.63 -3.39 16.83
N ILE A 50 -13.36 -3.78 16.95
CA ILE A 50 -12.24 -2.97 16.46
C ILE A 50 -12.31 -2.86 14.94
N GLU A 51 -12.53 -3.97 14.25
CA GLU A 51 -12.67 -4.04 12.79
C GLU A 51 -13.77 -3.10 12.29
N GLU A 52 -14.98 -3.19 12.86
CA GLU A 52 -16.10 -2.29 12.54
C GLU A 52 -15.76 -0.82 12.81
N GLU A 53 -15.08 -0.50 13.90
CA GLU A 53 -14.67 0.89 14.22
C GLU A 53 -13.59 1.43 13.26
N THR A 54 -12.87 0.55 12.57
CA THR A 54 -11.74 0.91 11.69
C THR A 54 -11.96 0.59 10.23
N ILE A 55 -13.16 0.17 9.84
CA ILE A 55 -13.46 -0.27 8.47
C ILE A 55 -13.17 0.79 7.40
N ASP A 56 -13.34 2.07 7.74
CA ASP A 56 -13.09 3.21 6.85
C ASP A 56 -11.66 3.80 6.99
N ARG A 57 -10.69 3.04 7.54
CA ARG A 57 -9.33 3.53 7.86
C ARG A 57 -8.26 2.85 7.02
N GLY A 58 -7.14 3.56 6.90
CA GLY A 58 -5.98 3.11 6.15
C GLY A 58 -6.02 3.52 4.69
N THR A 59 -5.04 3.03 3.93
CA THR A 59 -4.93 3.25 2.50
C THR A 59 -4.64 1.93 1.78
N GLU A 60 -4.69 1.94 0.45
CA GLU A 60 -4.29 0.76 -0.34
C GLU A 60 -2.83 0.33 -0.10
N LEU A 61 -1.99 1.19 0.49
CA LEU A 61 -0.66 0.82 0.95
C LEU A 61 -0.72 -0.33 1.96
N LEU A 62 -1.75 -0.38 2.83
CA LEU A 62 -1.93 -1.49 3.76
C LEU A 62 -2.01 -2.83 3.01
N ASN A 63 -2.81 -2.90 1.94
CA ASN A 63 -2.95 -4.10 1.13
C ASN A 63 -1.61 -4.52 0.51
N LEU A 64 -0.85 -3.58 -0.06
CA LEU A 64 0.48 -3.88 -0.60
C LEU A 64 1.46 -4.37 0.47
N LEU A 65 1.45 -3.77 1.67
CA LEU A 65 2.35 -4.16 2.75
C LEU A 65 1.99 -5.54 3.33
N LEU A 66 0.70 -5.88 3.40
CA LEU A 66 0.23 -7.21 3.76
C LEU A 66 0.67 -8.25 2.73
N TYR A 67 0.54 -7.94 1.44
CA TYR A 67 1.02 -8.79 0.36
C TYR A 67 2.53 -9.04 0.42
N ILE A 68 3.35 -7.99 0.59
CA ILE A 68 4.81 -8.12 0.73
C ILE A 68 5.18 -9.04 1.90
N LYS A 69 4.46 -8.93 3.01
CA LYS A 69 4.66 -9.80 4.16
C LYS A 69 4.31 -11.26 3.83
N GLU A 70 3.19 -11.50 3.15
CA GLU A 70 2.82 -12.85 2.71
C GLU A 70 3.90 -13.44 1.79
N CYS A 71 4.43 -12.66 0.85
CA CYS A 71 5.58 -13.08 0.04
C CYS A 71 6.79 -13.48 0.90
N HIS A 72 7.11 -12.73 1.95
CA HIS A 72 8.19 -13.10 2.88
C HIS A 72 7.91 -14.39 3.66
N ASP A 73 6.67 -14.58 4.12
CA ASP A 73 6.27 -15.79 4.85
C ASP A 73 6.33 -17.03 3.94
N GLU A 74 6.15 -16.85 2.62
CA GLU A 74 6.19 -17.92 1.60
C GLU A 74 7.52 -18.04 0.83
N ASP A 75 8.53 -17.19 1.11
CA ASP A 75 9.81 -17.14 0.38
C ASP A 75 9.63 -16.87 -1.13
N LEU A 76 8.76 -15.92 -1.46
CA LEU A 76 8.43 -15.47 -2.81
C LEU A 76 8.90 -14.03 -3.06
N ASP A 77 9.21 -13.73 -4.32
CA ASP A 77 9.44 -12.35 -4.77
C ASP A 77 8.08 -11.69 -5.12
N PRO A 78 7.83 -10.43 -4.72
CA PRO A 78 6.58 -9.74 -5.06
C PRO A 78 6.45 -9.49 -6.56
N GLU A 79 5.30 -9.85 -7.15
CA GLU A 79 4.98 -9.62 -8.56
C GLU A 79 3.63 -8.91 -8.70
N LEU A 80 3.56 -7.90 -9.58
CA LEU A 80 2.31 -7.12 -9.80
C LEU A 80 1.15 -8.02 -10.25
N GLY A 81 1.45 -9.03 -11.06
CA GLY A 81 0.44 -9.97 -11.55
C GLY A 81 -0.20 -10.77 -10.43
N ASP A 82 0.60 -11.22 -9.47
CA ASP A 82 0.15 -12.02 -8.32
C ASP A 82 -0.54 -11.14 -7.28
N PHE A 83 -0.01 -9.95 -7.01
CA PHE A 83 -0.69 -8.95 -6.17
C PHE A 83 -2.11 -8.67 -6.66
N LEU A 84 -2.27 -8.43 -7.96
CA LEU A 84 -3.59 -8.15 -8.53
C LEU A 84 -4.47 -9.40 -8.53
N LYS A 85 -3.99 -10.55 -9.02
CA LYS A 85 -4.89 -11.69 -9.31
C LYS A 85 -5.10 -12.65 -8.14
N GLU A 86 -4.07 -12.88 -7.35
CA GLU A 86 -4.08 -13.90 -6.31
C GLU A 86 -4.34 -13.28 -4.93
N PHE A 87 -3.80 -12.08 -4.67
CA PHE A 87 -3.97 -11.41 -3.38
C PHE A 87 -5.25 -10.56 -3.31
N LEU A 88 -5.48 -9.65 -4.27
CA LEU A 88 -6.64 -8.74 -4.24
C LEU A 88 -7.92 -9.35 -4.82
N LEU A 89 -7.82 -9.97 -6.01
CA LEU A 89 -9.00 -10.33 -6.80
C LEU A 89 -9.40 -11.79 -6.58
N VAL A 90 -9.96 -12.08 -5.40
CA VAL A 90 -10.56 -13.39 -5.09
C VAL A 90 -11.84 -13.59 -5.93
N GLU A 91 -12.11 -14.82 -6.39
CA GLU A 91 -13.27 -15.16 -7.24
C GLU A 91 -14.67 -14.93 -6.61
N ASP A 92 -14.76 -14.33 -5.42
CA ASP A 92 -16.04 -14.05 -4.77
C ASP A 92 -16.67 -12.74 -5.28
N ASP A 93 -17.96 -12.77 -5.58
CA ASP A 93 -18.71 -11.63 -6.14
C ASP A 93 -18.71 -10.38 -5.22
N GLU A 94 -18.27 -10.55 -3.97
CA GLU A 94 -18.17 -9.49 -2.94
C GLU A 94 -16.98 -8.53 -3.14
N PHE A 95 -16.02 -8.84 -4.03
CA PHE A 95 -14.82 -8.00 -4.26
C PHE A 95 -14.87 -7.19 -5.57
N GLN A 96 -16.07 -6.90 -6.10
CA GLN A 96 -16.22 -6.07 -7.31
C GLN A 96 -15.68 -4.65 -7.14
N ASP A 97 -15.76 -4.09 -5.92
CA ASP A 97 -15.31 -2.72 -5.63
C ASP A 97 -13.77 -2.60 -5.72
N GLU A 98 -13.03 -3.67 -5.41
CA GLU A 98 -11.57 -3.76 -5.59
C GLU A 98 -11.18 -3.56 -7.06
N PHE A 99 -11.96 -4.13 -8.00
CA PHE A 99 -11.67 -3.94 -9.43
C PHE A 99 -11.75 -2.48 -9.87
N GLU A 100 -12.65 -1.69 -9.28
CA GLU A 100 -12.79 -0.26 -9.60
C GLU A 100 -11.60 0.54 -9.03
N ILE A 101 -11.19 0.26 -7.79
CA ILE A 101 -10.04 0.90 -7.16
C ILE A 101 -8.77 0.69 -7.97
N TYR A 102 -8.55 -0.54 -8.46
CA TYR A 102 -7.32 -0.97 -9.13
C TYR A 102 -7.38 -0.95 -10.67
N GLU A 103 -8.46 -0.46 -11.29
CA GLU A 103 -8.69 -0.53 -12.75
C GLU A 103 -7.49 -0.02 -13.57
N GLU A 104 -6.93 1.12 -13.18
CA GLU A 104 -5.80 1.73 -13.87
C GLU A 104 -4.48 0.98 -13.62
N LEU A 105 -4.31 0.31 -12.47
CA LEU A 105 -3.15 -0.58 -12.28
C LEU A 105 -3.27 -1.80 -13.18
N ILE A 106 -4.45 -2.43 -13.19
CA ILE A 106 -4.74 -3.63 -14.00
C ILE A 106 -4.53 -3.34 -15.49
N SER A 107 -5.03 -2.20 -15.98
CA SER A 107 -4.99 -1.82 -17.39
C SER A 107 -3.61 -1.34 -17.85
N ASN A 108 -2.72 -0.99 -16.92
CA ASN A 108 -1.42 -0.42 -17.23
C ASN A 108 -0.24 -1.22 -16.64
N GLN A 109 -0.40 -2.52 -16.38
CA GLN A 109 0.64 -3.40 -15.82
C GLN A 109 1.98 -3.32 -16.57
N GLN A 110 1.95 -3.12 -17.89
CA GLN A 110 3.16 -2.94 -18.71
C GLN A 110 4.05 -1.76 -18.27
N LEU A 111 3.51 -0.78 -17.54
CA LEU A 111 4.29 0.33 -17.01
C LEU A 111 5.31 -0.13 -15.98
N ALA A 112 5.02 -1.20 -15.23
CA ALA A 112 5.95 -1.82 -14.29
C ALA A 112 7.17 -2.47 -14.99
N GLU A 113 7.20 -2.55 -16.32
CA GLU A 113 8.35 -3.03 -17.10
C GLU A 113 9.02 -1.90 -17.91
N SER A 114 8.61 -0.65 -17.69
CA SER A 114 9.01 0.50 -18.51
C SER A 114 10.15 1.33 -17.91
N SER A 115 9.87 2.53 -17.42
CA SER A 115 10.79 3.43 -16.72
C SER A 115 10.01 4.36 -15.79
N ILE A 116 10.69 4.93 -14.80
CA ILE A 116 10.07 5.88 -13.87
C ILE A 116 9.57 7.15 -14.60
N GLU A 117 10.27 7.61 -15.63
CA GLU A 117 9.81 8.75 -16.45
C GLU A 117 8.48 8.42 -17.14
N GLU A 118 8.34 7.23 -17.71
CA GLU A 118 7.13 6.80 -18.40
C GLU A 118 5.96 6.57 -17.44
N ILE A 119 6.21 5.98 -16.27
CA ILE A 119 5.23 5.86 -15.18
C ILE A 119 4.70 7.24 -14.79
N CYS A 120 5.59 8.18 -14.44
CA CYS A 120 5.20 9.52 -13.98
C CYS A 120 4.48 10.34 -15.06
N LYS A 121 4.88 10.18 -16.32
CA LYS A 121 4.23 10.85 -17.44
C LYS A 121 2.84 10.29 -17.70
N THR A 122 2.70 8.97 -17.67
CA THR A 122 1.43 8.30 -17.98
C THR A 122 0.42 8.52 -16.88
N SER A 123 0.81 8.45 -15.60
CA SER A 123 -0.08 8.66 -14.46
C SER A 123 -0.84 9.99 -14.51
N SER A 124 -0.22 11.05 -15.04
CA SER A 124 -0.86 12.37 -15.22
C SER A 124 -2.02 12.41 -16.23
N THR A 125 -2.19 11.34 -17.00
CA THR A 125 -3.21 11.21 -18.06
C THR A 125 -4.28 10.16 -17.78
N LEU A 126 -4.08 9.34 -16.76
CA LEU A 126 -4.98 8.26 -16.36
C LEU A 126 -6.10 8.79 -15.46
N ASN A 127 -7.23 8.07 -15.44
CA ASN A 127 -8.35 8.38 -14.55
C ASN A 127 -8.28 7.47 -13.32
N ILE A 128 -7.25 7.67 -12.51
CA ILE A 128 -6.99 6.87 -11.31
C ILE A 128 -8.07 7.16 -10.26
N SER A 129 -8.58 6.11 -9.62
CA SER A 129 -9.47 6.19 -8.46
C SER A 129 -8.88 7.08 -7.37
N GLU A 130 -9.71 7.69 -6.52
CA GLU A 130 -9.19 8.62 -5.50
C GLU A 130 -8.30 7.90 -4.47
N GLU A 131 -8.62 6.65 -4.19
CA GLU A 131 -7.92 5.72 -3.29
C GLU A 131 -6.49 5.41 -3.80
N MET A 132 -6.33 5.21 -5.12
CA MET A 132 -5.03 4.91 -5.73
C MET A 132 -4.26 6.12 -6.25
N LYS A 133 -4.87 7.30 -6.28
CA LYS A 133 -4.30 8.50 -6.95
C LYS A 133 -2.92 8.89 -6.46
N GLU A 134 -2.70 8.82 -5.15
CA GLU A 134 -1.41 9.12 -4.54
C GLU A 134 -0.47 7.90 -4.52
N LEU A 135 -1.02 6.69 -4.64
CA LEU A 135 -0.29 5.43 -4.51
C LEU A 135 0.10 4.78 -5.85
N PHE A 136 -0.48 5.20 -6.96
CA PHE A 136 -0.23 4.63 -8.28
C PHE A 136 1.25 4.66 -8.67
N VAL A 137 1.90 5.83 -8.53
CA VAL A 137 3.31 5.99 -8.87
C VAL A 137 4.22 5.16 -7.96
N PRO A 138 4.13 5.22 -6.62
CA PRO A 138 4.98 4.41 -5.75
C PRO A 138 4.73 2.90 -5.92
N PHE A 139 3.49 2.46 -6.21
CA PHE A 139 3.21 1.04 -6.50
C PHE A 139 3.89 0.58 -7.79
N MET A 140 3.68 1.31 -8.89
CA MET A 140 4.32 1.00 -10.17
C MET A 140 5.84 1.05 -10.08
N ALA A 141 6.40 2.00 -9.33
CA ALA A 141 7.84 2.09 -9.08
C ALA A 141 8.37 0.91 -8.25
N PHE A 142 7.61 0.46 -7.25
CA PHE A 142 7.95 -0.74 -6.47
C PHE A 142 7.98 -1.99 -7.34
N PHE A 143 6.94 -2.23 -8.15
CA PHE A 143 6.92 -3.40 -9.02
C PHE A 143 7.92 -3.33 -10.19
N LEU A 144 8.37 -2.13 -10.57
CA LEU A 144 9.48 -1.94 -11.51
C LEU A 144 10.84 -2.29 -10.87
N ASP A 145 11.02 -1.94 -9.59
CA ASP A 145 12.29 -2.10 -8.86
C ASP A 145 12.02 -2.32 -7.36
N SER A 146 11.73 -3.59 -7.01
CA SER A 146 11.40 -4.02 -5.65
C SER A 146 12.61 -4.00 -4.71
N GLU A 147 13.83 -3.97 -5.26
CA GLU A 147 15.10 -3.91 -4.54
C GLU A 147 15.42 -2.52 -3.98
N GLY A 148 14.67 -1.47 -4.37
CA GLY A 148 14.88 -0.13 -3.80
C GLY A 148 16.14 0.57 -4.29
N SER A 149 16.43 0.53 -5.60
CA SER A 149 17.68 1.09 -6.09
C SER A 149 17.74 2.62 -5.93
N ALA A 150 18.95 3.13 -5.62
CA ALA A 150 19.21 4.57 -5.56
C ALA A 150 19.02 5.29 -6.90
N THR A 151 18.93 4.56 -8.01
CA THR A 151 18.58 5.12 -9.32
C THR A 151 17.10 5.45 -9.35
N THR A 152 16.23 4.51 -8.98
CA THR A 152 14.78 4.69 -8.92
C THR A 152 14.40 5.84 -7.99
N THR A 153 15.00 5.93 -6.81
CA THR A 153 14.80 7.08 -5.90
C THR A 153 15.08 8.42 -6.57
N LYS A 154 16.20 8.53 -7.31
CA LYS A 154 16.58 9.78 -8.01
C LYS A 154 15.67 10.10 -9.18
N GLU A 155 15.20 9.08 -9.89
CA GLU A 155 14.27 9.27 -11.00
C GLU A 155 12.90 9.74 -10.49
N LEU A 156 12.43 9.20 -9.36
CA LEU A 156 11.24 9.72 -8.68
C LEU A 156 11.42 11.19 -8.27
N GLU A 157 12.55 11.53 -7.65
CA GLU A 157 12.91 12.92 -7.31
C GLU A 157 13.01 13.84 -8.54
N GLN A 158 13.24 13.29 -9.73
CA GLN A 158 13.33 14.05 -10.97
C GLN A 158 11.97 14.23 -11.65
N PHE A 159 11.22 13.15 -11.81
CA PHE A 159 10.06 13.09 -12.70
C PHE A 159 8.71 13.16 -11.99
N SER A 160 8.63 12.78 -10.71
CA SER A 160 7.37 12.79 -9.98
C SER A 160 6.77 14.20 -9.85
N SER A 161 5.43 14.25 -9.95
CA SER A 161 4.61 15.42 -9.63
C SER A 161 4.55 15.67 -8.11
N ASN A 162 4.49 14.61 -7.29
CA ASN A 162 4.51 14.65 -5.83
C ASN A 162 5.79 14.00 -5.25
N LYS A 163 6.94 14.60 -5.56
CA LYS A 163 8.27 14.06 -5.19
C LYS A 163 8.39 13.64 -3.72
N PRO A 164 7.98 14.46 -2.73
CA PRO A 164 8.18 14.09 -1.33
C PRO A 164 7.43 12.82 -0.95
N PHE A 165 6.18 12.68 -1.41
CA PHE A 165 5.35 11.53 -1.09
C PHE A 165 5.81 10.29 -1.86
N ASP A 166 5.93 10.36 -3.18
CA ASP A 166 6.25 9.18 -4.00
C ASP A 166 7.61 8.60 -3.63
N THR A 167 8.62 9.45 -3.38
CA THR A 167 9.94 9.00 -2.93
C THR A 167 9.87 8.38 -1.53
N ALA A 168 9.13 9.00 -0.58
CA ALA A 168 9.02 8.46 0.77
C ALA A 168 8.27 7.13 0.80
N SER A 169 7.16 7.02 0.08
CA SER A 169 6.35 5.81 -0.03
C SER A 169 7.14 4.69 -0.72
N TYR A 170 7.82 4.96 -1.83
CA TYR A 170 8.69 3.96 -2.48
C TYR A 170 9.79 3.45 -1.55
N VAL A 171 10.48 4.36 -0.84
CA VAL A 171 11.52 3.99 0.14
C VAL A 171 10.92 3.18 1.29
N LEU A 172 9.73 3.54 1.78
CA LEU A 172 9.04 2.78 2.82
C LEU A 172 8.73 1.36 2.38
N ILE A 173 8.09 1.20 1.21
CA ILE A 173 7.70 -0.09 0.65
C ILE A 173 8.94 -0.98 0.47
N THR A 174 9.97 -0.46 -0.19
CA THR A 174 11.22 -1.21 -0.43
C THR A 174 12.01 -1.49 0.84
N THR A 175 11.90 -0.66 1.88
CA THR A 175 12.51 -0.96 3.19
C THR A 175 11.78 -2.09 3.91
N ILE A 176 10.46 -2.22 3.73
CA ILE A 176 9.69 -3.32 4.32
C ILE A 176 9.93 -4.62 3.55
N ASN A 177 10.13 -4.53 2.24
CA ASN A 177 10.43 -5.67 1.37
C ASN A 177 11.84 -6.27 1.56
N ASN A 178 12.77 -5.60 2.26
CA ASN A 178 14.19 -6.00 2.32
C ASN A 178 14.71 -6.10 3.76
#